data_AF-A0A4Z0J7Y6-F1
#
_entry.id   AF-A0A4Z0J7Y6-F1
#
_cell.length_a   1.000
_cell.length_b   1.000
_cell.length_c   1.000
_cell.angle_alpha   90.00
_cell.angle_beta   90.00
_cell.angle_gamma   90.00
#
_symmetry.space_group_name_H-M   'P 1'
#
loop_
_entity.id
_entity.type
_entity.pdbx_description
1 polymer ?
#
loop_
_entity_poly.entity_id
_entity_poly.type
_entity_poly.pdbx_seq_one_letter_code
_entity_poly.pdbx_strand_id
1 'polypeptide(L)'
;MFTCGVILFGGVVSASAASFRVSHDVPLSWSASCTIVTSGDHIKNVKDVKTRARMGKITKAYVTHDAVNKVTLHISRKLGIVNYKSGLVAKVSKGKLIVTVI
;
A
#
# COMPACT_ATOMS: atom_id res chain seq x y z
N MET A 1 -13.64 -34.66 -43.22
CA MET A 1 -14.27 -33.37 -42.87
C MET A 1 -14.02 -33.11 -41.39
N PHE A 2 -13.31 -32.02 -41.11
CA PHE A 2 -13.14 -31.28 -39.86
C PHE A 2 -12.66 -32.02 -38.59
N THR A 3 -11.35 -32.16 -38.48
CA THR A 3 -10.59 -32.01 -37.23
C THR A 3 -10.88 -30.64 -36.62
N CYS A 4 -11.43 -30.58 -35.40
CA CYS A 4 -11.60 -29.33 -34.66
C CYS A 4 -10.45 -29.19 -33.66
N GLY A 5 -9.39 -28.50 -34.06
CA GLY A 5 -8.32 -28.06 -33.17
C GLY A 5 -8.76 -26.81 -32.42
N VAL A 6 -8.83 -26.89 -31.09
CA VAL A 6 -9.00 -25.69 -30.27
C VAL A 6 -7.63 -25.06 -30.08
N ILE A 7 -7.36 -24.02 -30.86
CA ILE A 7 -6.29 -23.07 -30.61
C ILE A 7 -6.75 -22.20 -29.43
N LEU A 8 -6.30 -22.52 -28.22
CA LEU A 8 -6.38 -21.57 -27.10
C LEU A 8 -5.27 -20.54 -27.29
N PHE A 9 -5.61 -19.46 -27.98
CA PHE A 9 -4.82 -18.24 -28.02
C PHE A 9 -4.43 -17.83 -26.59
N GLY A 10 -3.13 -17.66 -26.38
CA GLY A 10 -2.57 -17.06 -25.18
C GLY A 10 -3.07 -15.63 -25.01
N GLY A 11 -4.24 -15.49 -24.38
CA GLY A 11 -4.69 -14.24 -23.83
C GLY A 11 -3.90 -13.99 -22.56
N VAL A 12 -2.80 -13.24 -22.68
CA VAL A 12 -2.19 -12.59 -21.52
C VAL A 12 -3.26 -11.63 -21.02
N VAL A 13 -3.99 -12.02 -19.98
CA VAL A 13 -4.98 -11.16 -19.34
C VAL A 13 -4.22 -9.95 -18.83
N SER A 14 -4.34 -8.82 -19.53
CA SER A 14 -3.72 -7.56 -19.15
C SER A 14 -4.07 -7.29 -17.69
N ALA A 15 -3.06 -7.35 -16.82
CA ALA A 15 -3.21 -7.07 -15.41
C ALA A 15 -3.64 -5.61 -15.25
N SER A 16 -4.95 -5.39 -15.13
CA SER A 16 -5.57 -4.07 -14.98
C SER A 16 -4.92 -3.33 -13.81
N ALA A 17 -4.46 -2.11 -14.09
CA ALA A 17 -3.85 -1.29 -13.06
C ALA A 17 -4.95 -0.74 -12.14
N ALA A 18 -4.94 -1.13 -10.87
CA ALA A 18 -5.91 -0.64 -9.88
C ALA A 18 -5.24 0.37 -8.94
N SER A 19 -5.95 1.45 -8.62
CA SER A 19 -5.51 2.46 -7.65
C SER A 19 -6.40 2.42 -6.42
N PHE A 20 -5.79 2.24 -5.25
CA PHE A 20 -6.48 2.17 -3.97
C PHE A 20 -6.08 3.35 -3.10
N ARG A 21 -7.07 4.05 -2.55
CA ARG A 21 -6.83 5.07 -1.54
C ARG A 21 -6.84 4.42 -0.17
N VAL A 22 -5.71 4.47 0.52
CA VAL A 22 -5.55 3.97 1.88
C VAL A 22 -5.53 5.17 2.81
N SER A 23 -6.34 5.12 3.86
CA SER A 23 -6.36 6.14 4.91
C SER A 23 -6.48 5.51 6.28
N HIS A 24 -5.71 6.05 7.21
CA HIS A 24 -5.76 5.75 8.62
C HIS A 24 -5.90 7.05 9.39
N ASP A 25 -6.85 7.12 10.32
CA ASP A 25 -7.03 8.26 11.19
C ASP A 25 -7.42 7.75 12.57
N VAL A 26 -6.52 7.95 13.54
CA VAL A 26 -6.78 7.60 14.93
C VAL A 26 -6.78 8.89 15.75
N PRO A 27 -7.89 9.22 16.42
CA PRO A 27 -7.96 10.35 17.36
C PRO A 27 -6.80 10.30 18.35
N LEU A 28 -6.24 11.46 18.69
CA LEU A 28 -5.14 11.63 19.65
C LEU A 28 -3.81 10.93 19.30
N SER A 29 -3.70 10.26 18.15
CA SER A 29 -2.47 9.59 17.71
C SER A 29 -1.91 10.23 16.45
N TRP A 30 -2.16 9.64 15.28
CA TRP A 30 -1.70 10.11 13.99
C TRP A 30 -2.71 9.75 12.91
N SER A 31 -2.55 10.38 11.76
CA SER A 31 -3.23 10.02 10.54
C SER A 31 -2.27 9.94 9.37
N ALA A 32 -2.60 9.07 8.43
CA ALA A 32 -1.91 9.01 7.16
C ALA A 32 -2.87 8.64 6.04
N SER A 33 -2.53 9.09 4.84
CA SER A 33 -3.18 8.63 3.62
C SER A 33 -2.16 8.47 2.51
N CYS A 34 -2.38 7.49 1.64
CA CYS A 34 -1.62 7.33 0.41
C CYS A 34 -2.48 6.68 -0.66
N THR A 35 -2.04 6.80 -1.92
CA THR A 35 -2.60 6.07 -3.04
C THR A 35 -1.64 4.95 -3.43
N ILE A 36 -2.12 3.72 -3.43
CA ILE A 36 -1.37 2.53 -3.83
C ILE A 36 -1.81 2.14 -5.23
N VAL A 37 -0.88 2.17 -6.17
CA VAL A 37 -1.10 1.74 -7.55
C VAL A 37 -0.57 0.32 -7.70
N THR A 38 -1.41 -0.55 -8.23
CA THR A 38 -1.15 -1.98 -8.37
C THR A 38 -1.32 -2.41 -9.82
N SER A 39 -0.74 -3.53 -10.20
CA SER A 39 -1.04 -4.24 -11.46
C SER A 39 -0.91 -5.73 -11.18
N GLY A 40 -2.04 -6.43 -11.22
CA GLY A 40 -2.15 -7.79 -10.73
C GLY A 40 -1.81 -7.86 -9.24
N ASP A 41 -0.93 -8.80 -8.87
CA ASP A 41 -0.49 -8.98 -7.48
C ASP A 41 0.71 -8.11 -7.08
N HIS A 42 1.09 -7.12 -7.90
CA HIS A 42 2.24 -6.26 -7.65
C HIS A 42 1.83 -4.84 -7.29
N ILE A 43 2.57 -4.24 -6.36
CA ILE A 43 2.52 -2.81 -6.07
C ILE A 43 3.53 -2.13 -6.99
N LYS A 44 3.04 -1.24 -7.85
CA LYS A 44 3.85 -0.52 -8.83
C LYS A 44 4.29 0.85 -8.33
N ASN A 45 3.45 1.51 -7.53
CA ASN A 45 3.76 2.82 -7.02
C ASN A 45 2.99 3.14 -5.73
N VAL A 46 3.55 4.02 -4.93
CA VAL A 46 2.89 4.65 -3.79
C VAL A 46 3.03 6.16 -3.96
N LYS A 47 1.91 6.87 -4.02
CA LYS A 47 1.88 8.32 -4.25
C LYS A 47 0.94 9.02 -3.28
N ASP A 48 0.94 10.34 -3.31
CA ASP A 48 0.07 11.20 -2.50
C ASP A 48 0.18 10.92 -0.99
N VAL A 49 1.38 10.55 -0.53
CA VAL A 49 1.64 10.24 0.87
C VAL A 49 1.49 11.51 1.69
N LYS A 50 0.51 11.51 2.60
CA LYS A 50 0.27 12.56 3.57
C LYS A 50 0.28 11.94 4.95
N THR A 51 0.94 12.59 5.89
CA THR A 51 0.96 12.17 7.30
C THR A 51 0.73 13.38 8.19
N ARG A 52 0.08 13.18 9.32
CA ARG A 52 -0.17 14.22 10.32
C ARG A 52 -0.14 13.62 11.72
N ALA A 53 0.56 14.26 12.65
CA ALA A 53 0.39 13.96 14.07
C ALA A 53 -0.90 14.62 14.56
N ARG A 54 -1.77 13.86 15.25
CA ARG A 54 -2.92 14.43 15.98
C ARG A 54 -2.48 14.94 17.35
N MET A 55 -1.47 14.30 17.95
CA MET A 55 -0.75 14.79 19.12
C MET A 55 0.76 14.68 18.93
N GLY A 56 1.50 15.68 19.43
CA GLY A 56 2.94 15.77 19.24
C GLY A 56 3.30 16.16 17.81
N LYS A 57 4.42 15.65 17.30
CA LYS A 57 4.87 15.92 15.92
C LYS A 57 5.40 14.68 15.23
N ILE A 58 5.19 14.58 13.91
CA ILE A 58 5.90 13.60 13.09
C ILE A 58 7.32 14.09 12.88
N THR A 59 8.30 13.25 13.18
CA THR A 59 9.72 13.55 13.02
C THR A 59 10.30 12.91 11.76
N LYS A 60 9.73 11.79 11.31
CA LYS A 60 10.16 11.10 10.10
C LYS A 60 8.97 10.35 9.48
N ALA A 61 8.82 10.44 8.17
CA ALA A 61 7.88 9.62 7.41
C ALA A 61 8.51 9.22 6.08
N TYR A 62 8.47 7.93 5.73
CA TYR A 62 9.02 7.42 4.47
C TYR A 62 8.40 6.07 4.11
N VAL A 63 8.44 5.72 2.83
CA VAL A 63 7.92 4.45 2.32
C VAL A 63 9.08 3.53 1.98
N THR A 64 8.96 2.24 2.31
CA THR A 64 9.84 1.18 1.81
C THR A 64 9.04 0.22 0.93
N HIS A 65 9.68 -0.30 -0.12
CA HIS A 65 9.18 -1.44 -0.87
C HIS A 65 9.86 -2.69 -0.32
N ASP A 66 9.20 -3.37 0.60
CA ASP A 66 9.76 -4.55 1.26
C ASP A 66 9.74 -5.78 0.33
N ALA A 67 8.80 -5.81 -0.63
CA ALA A 67 8.72 -6.78 -1.71
C ALA A 67 7.92 -6.19 -2.89
N VAL A 68 7.91 -6.88 -4.04
CA VAL A 68 7.13 -6.47 -5.24
C VAL A 68 5.63 -6.28 -4.99
N ASN A 69 5.10 -6.93 -3.96
CA ASN A 69 3.69 -6.88 -3.57
C ASN A 69 3.48 -6.32 -2.17
N LYS A 70 4.51 -5.75 -1.53
CA LYS A 70 4.45 -5.29 -0.14
C LYS A 70 5.21 -3.98 0.03
N VAL A 71 4.53 -2.98 0.57
CA VAL A 71 5.12 -1.69 0.93
C VAL A 71 4.79 -1.35 2.37
N THR A 72 5.67 -0.58 3.01
CA THR A 72 5.45 -0.08 4.37
C THR A 72 5.68 1.42 4.42
N LEU A 73 4.67 2.17 4.86
CA LEU A 73 4.81 3.58 5.26
C LEU A 73 5.24 3.61 6.72
N HIS A 74 6.48 4.01 6.97
CA HIS A 74 7.04 4.18 8.30
C HIS A 74 6.80 5.60 8.80
N ILE A 75 6.38 5.73 10.05
CA ILE A 75 6.11 7.00 10.73
C ILE A 75 6.78 6.98 12.10
N SER A 76 7.64 7.96 12.34
CA SER A 76 8.17 8.27 13.67
C SER A 76 7.49 9.51 14.21
N ARG A 77 6.94 9.41 15.42
CA ARG A 77 6.22 10.49 16.11
C ARG A 77 6.86 10.77 17.46
N LYS A 78 7.05 12.04 17.80
CA LYS A 78 7.54 12.47 19.11
C LYS A 78 6.42 13.13 19.91
N LEU A 79 6.22 12.67 21.14
CA LEU A 79 5.27 13.22 22.11
C LEU A 79 6.03 13.53 23.42
N GLY A 80 6.31 14.80 23.66
CA GLY A 80 7.22 15.20 24.74
C GLY A 80 8.62 14.60 24.53
N ILE A 81 9.09 13.82 25.51
CA ILE A 81 10.37 13.11 25.46
C ILE A 81 10.28 11.73 24.78
N VAL A 82 9.07 11.21 24.57
CA VAL A 82 8.85 9.84 24.07
C VAL A 82 8.80 9.82 22.54
N ASN A 83 9.48 8.85 21.93
CA ASN A 83 9.44 8.59 20.50
C ASN A 83 8.67 7.30 20.22
N TYR A 84 7.63 7.39 19.42
CA TYR A 84 6.82 6.28 18.95
C TYR A 84 7.18 5.97 17.49
N LYS A 85 7.25 4.69 17.15
CA LYS A 85 7.31 4.19 15.78
C LYS A 85 5.97 3.54 15.47
N SER A 86 5.47 3.83 14.28
CA SER A 86 4.20 3.32 13.78
C SER A 86 4.25 3.27 12.26
N GLY A 87 3.27 2.64 11.63
CA GLY A 87 3.20 2.63 10.17
C GLY A 87 1.98 1.96 9.59
N LEU A 88 1.93 1.96 8.26
CA LEU A 88 0.96 1.20 7.48
C LEU A 88 1.72 0.22 6.59
N VAL A 89 1.45 -1.06 6.76
CA VAL A 89 1.87 -2.10 5.84
C VAL A 89 0.74 -2.33 4.85
N ALA A 90 1.04 -2.29 3.57
CA ALA A 90 0.11 -2.65 2.52
C ALA A 90 0.69 -3.79 1.70
N LYS A 91 -0.11 -4.85 1.55
CA LYS A 91 0.26 -6.06 0.81
C LYS A 91 -0.82 -6.42 -0.19
N VAL A 92 -0.44 -6.71 -1.43
CA VAL A 92 -1.34 -7.28 -2.43
C VAL A 92 -1.11 -8.78 -2.50
N SER A 93 -2.20 -9.55 -2.46
CA SER A 93 -2.13 -11.00 -2.64
C SER A 93 -3.47 -11.52 -3.15
N LYS A 94 -3.43 -12.33 -4.23
CA LYS A 94 -4.62 -12.95 -4.83
C LYS A 94 -5.68 -11.90 -5.19
N GLY A 95 -5.24 -10.78 -5.77
CA GLY A 95 -6.09 -9.66 -6.19
C GLY A 95 -6.65 -8.82 -5.05
N LYS A 96 -6.24 -9.04 -3.79
CA LYS A 96 -6.74 -8.29 -2.62
C LYS A 96 -5.65 -7.41 -2.04
N LEU A 97 -6.00 -6.16 -1.74
CA LEU A 97 -5.17 -5.27 -0.93
C LEU A 97 -5.48 -5.50 0.56
N ILE A 98 -4.46 -5.87 1.31
CA ILE A 98 -4.49 -6.05 2.76
C ILE A 98 -3.69 -4.90 3.37
N VAL A 99 -4.29 -4.18 4.31
CA VAL A 99 -3.64 -3.07 5.02
C VAL A 99 -3.59 -3.40 6.50
N THR A 100 -2.43 -3.16 7.13
CA THR A 100 -2.20 -3.42 8.55
C THR A 100 -1.50 -2.22 9.18
N VAL A 101 -1.94 -1.83 10.37
CA VAL A 101 -1.29 -0.78 11.16
C VAL A 101 -0.24 -1.44 12.06
N ILE A 102 0.96 -0.88 12.11
CA ILE A 102 2.08 -1.33 12.98
C ILE A 102 2.59 -0.20 13.85
#